data_AF-A0A925TT47-F1
#
_entry.id   AF-A0A925TT47-F1
#
_cell.length_a   1.000
_cell.length_b   1.000
_cell.length_c   1.000
_cell.angle_alpha   90.00
_cell.angle_beta   90.00
_cell.angle_gamma   90.00
#
_symmetry.space_group_name_H-M   'P 1'
#
loop_
_entity.id
_entity.type
_entity.pdbx_description
1 polymer ?
#
loop_
_entity_poly.entity_id
_entity_poly.type
_entity_poly.pdbx_seq_one_letter_code
_entity_poly.pdbx_strand_id
1 'polypeptide(L)' 'HRFSTVRMADRILVLQNGEMLEIGTHEELLANGSKYAELFLLQAQGYR' A
#
# COMPACT_ATOMS: atom_id res chain seq x y z
N HIS A 1 2.69 -14.97 -0.36
CA HIS A 1 3.77 -14.93 -1.37
C HIS A 1 3.76 -13.71 -2.31
N ARG A 2 2.65 -12.99 -2.55
CA ARG A 2 2.64 -11.77 -3.41
C ARG A 2 3.09 -10.46 -2.74
N PHE A 3 3.36 -10.49 -1.43
CA PHE A 3 3.75 -9.30 -0.64
C PHE A 3 5.07 -8.69 -1.09
N SER A 4 6.03 -9.53 -1.48
CA SER A 4 7.34 -9.07 -1.95
C SER A 4 7.23 -8.23 -3.23
N THR A 5 6.28 -8.57 -4.11
CA THR A 5 6.09 -7.87 -5.39
C THR A 5 5.55 -6.45 -5.21
N VAL A 6 4.64 -6.26 -4.24
CA VAL A 6 4.10 -4.92 -3.95
C VAL A 6 5.16 -4.03 -3.32
N ARG A 7 5.99 -4.59 -2.42
CA ARG A 7 7.07 -3.85 -1.77
C ARG A 7 8.18 -3.43 -2.74
N MET A 8 8.38 -4.18 -3.82
CA MET A 8 9.38 -3.91 -4.86
C MET A 8 8.82 -3.12 -6.05
N ALA A 9 7.55 -2.71 -6.02
CA ALA A 9 6.96 -1.93 -7.10
C ALA A 9 7.56 -0.52 -7.12
N ASP A 10 7.97 -0.07 -8.31
CA ASP A 10 8.51 1.29 -8.51
C ASP A 10 7.48 2.38 -8.16
N ARG A 11 6.19 2.05 -8.31
CA ARG A 11 5.04 2.90 -7.96
C ARG A 11 3.84 2.05 -7.55
N ILE A 12 3.09 2.57 -6.59
CA ILE A 12 1.84 2.01 -6.09
C ILE A 12 0.78 3.09 -6.24
N LEU A 13 -0.36 2.75 -6.85
CA LEU A 13 -1.56 3.59 -6.90
C LEU A 13 -2.61 3.05 -5.95
N VAL A 14 -3.10 3.92 -5.08
CA VAL A 14 -4.23 3.64 -4.20
C VAL A 14 -5.48 4.21 -4.86
N LEU A 15 -6.44 3.33 -5.14
CA LEU A 15 -7.73 3.72 -5.68
C LEU A 15 -8.81 3.60 -4.61
N GLN A 16 -9.66 4.61 -4.49
CA GLN A 16 -10.85 4.57 -3.65
C GLN A 16 -12.03 5.12 -4.44
N ASN A 17 -13.14 4.38 -4.48
CA ASN A 17 -14.36 4.77 -5.19
C ASN A 17 -14.15 5.10 -6.69
N GLY A 18 -13.15 4.49 -7.32
CA GLY A 18 -12.81 4.75 -8.72
C GLY A 18 -11.91 5.96 -8.95
N GLU A 19 -11.50 6.66 -7.89
CA GLU A 19 -10.59 7.80 -7.96
C GLU A 19 -9.20 7.44 -7.40
N MET A 20 -8.17 8.10 -7.92
CA MET A 20 -6.81 7.99 -7.38
C MET A 20 -6.72 8.79 -6.09
N LEU A 21 -6.50 8.09 -4.99
CA LEU A 21 -6.32 8.70 -3.68
C LEU A 21 -4.85 9.10 -3.46
N GLU A 22 -3.93 8.17 -3.72
CA GLU A 22 -2.50 8.35 -3.45
C GLU A 22 -1.64 7.61 -4.49
N ILE A 23 -0.46 8.15 -4.78
CA ILE A 23 0.55 7.52 -5.63
C ILE A 23 1.95 7.73 -5.03
N GLY A 24 2.74 6.67 -4.98
CA GLY A 24 4.11 6.74 -4.47
C GLY A 24 4.78 5.37 -4.42
N THR A 25 6.00 5.34 -3.94
CA THR A 25 6.68 4.09 -3.56
C THR A 25 6.09 3.52 -2.28
N HIS A 26 6.38 2.25 -2.00
CA HIS A 26 5.98 1.62 -0.75
C HIS A 26 6.43 2.40 0.49
N GLU A 27 7.67 2.90 0.49
CA GLU A 27 8.24 3.63 1.63
C GLU A 27 7.57 4.99 1.83
N GLU A 28 7.35 5.75 0.73
CA GLU A 28 6.66 7.05 0.78
C GLU A 28 5.22 6.91 1.30
N LEU A 29 4.51 5.87 0.86
CA LEU A 29 3.15 5.60 1.31
C LEU A 29 3.14 5.11 2.77
N LEU A 30 4.09 4.30 3.21
CA LEU A 30 4.16 3.89 4.62
C LEU A 30 4.52 5.05 5.56
N ALA A 31 5.45 5.91 5.18
CA ALA A 31 5.99 6.95 6.06
C ALA A 31 4.94 7.96 6.51
N ASN A 32 3.97 8.27 5.64
CA ASN A 32 2.97 9.32 5.90
C ASN A 32 1.70 8.81 6.62
N GLY A 33 1.65 7.54 7.03
CA GLY A 33 0.42 6.96 7.59
C GLY A 33 -0.74 6.97 6.59
N SER A 34 -0.42 6.81 5.31
CA SER A 34 -1.35 6.86 4.18
C SER A 34 -2.46 5.82 4.28
N LYS A 35 -3.49 5.94 3.43
CA LYS A 35 -4.54 4.92 3.37
C LYS A 35 -3.97 3.56 2.95
N TYR A 36 -2.93 3.58 2.12
CA TYR A 36 -2.15 2.38 1.79
C TYR A 36 -1.55 1.71 3.04
N ALA A 37 -0.97 2.48 3.97
CA ALA A 37 -0.35 1.93 5.17
C ALA A 37 -1.36 1.19 6.06
N GLU A 38 -2.54 1.78 6.24
CA GLU A 38 -3.64 1.17 7.00
C GLU A 38 -4.09 -0.16 6.35
N LEU A 39 -4.36 -0.15 5.04
CA LEU A 39 -4.79 -1.33 4.29
C LEU A 39 -3.72 -2.42 4.29
N PHE A 40 -2.44 -2.02 4.16
CA PHE A 40 -1.30 -2.93 4.19
C PHE A 40 -1.17 -3.62 5.55
N LEU A 41 -1.29 -2.87 6.66
CA LEU A 41 -1.23 -3.42 8.01
C LEU A 41 -2.41 -4.36 8.30
N LEU A 42 -3.63 -3.98 7.90
CA LEU A 42 -4.82 -4.83 8.01
C LEU A 42 -4.63 -6.15 7.25
N GLN A 43 -4.10 -6.07 6.02
CA GLN A 43 -3.84 -7.25 5.23
C GLN A 43 -2.75 -8.13 5.87
N ALA A 44 -1.69 -7.53 6.40
CA ALA A 44 -0.59 -8.25 7.04
C ALA A 44 -1.02 -8.97 8.35
N GLN A 45 -1.98 -8.42 9.10
CA GLN A 45 -2.50 -9.05 10.32
C GLN A 45 -3.25 -10.36 10.02
N GLY A 46 -3.88 -10.49 8.85
CA GLY A 46 -4.56 -11.72 8.41
C GLY A 46 -3.63 -12.89 8.05
N TYR A 47 -2.30 -12.69 8.08
CA TYR A 47 -1.30 -13.73 7.81
C TYR A 47 -0.61 -14.28 9.08
N ARG A 48 -1.09 -13.93 10.28
CA ARG A 48 -0.67 -14.61 11.52
C ARG A 48 -1.40 -15.94 11.70
#